data_AF-A0ABD4ZZ79-F1
#
_entry.id   AF-A0ABD4ZZ79-F1
#
_cell.length_a   1.000
_cell.length_b   1.000
_cell.length_c   1.000
_cell.angle_alpha   90.00
_cell.angle_beta   90.00
_cell.angle_gamma   90.00
#
_symmetry.space_group_name_H-M   'P 1'
#
loop_
_entity.id
_entity.type
_entity.pdbx_description
1 polymer ?
#
loop_
_entity_poly.entity_id
_entity_poly.type
_entity_poly.pdbx_seq_one_letter_code
_entity_poly.pdbx_strand_id
1 'polypeptide(L)'
;MKELTPKQKKFCQEYLKDFNASRAYKAAYKVKSDNQARANGSRLIANDNVSEYLSETMHQTKVNDILDINEVLDNLSHIAAGKPSQKIFKRVSYKGKKPKVEYDSVTTVTPEDQDQLKALELLGKYYKIFTDKVETQTDITVNIDPGDYDG
;
A
#
# COMPACT_ATOMS: atom_id res chain seq x y z
N MET A 1 2.81 -28.54 5.67
CA MET A 1 2.82 -27.93 4.32
C MET A 1 3.78 -28.72 3.44
N LYS A 2 3.37 -29.20 2.26
CA LYS A 2 4.31 -29.83 1.33
C LYS A 2 5.03 -28.73 0.57
N GLU A 3 6.36 -28.79 0.52
CA GLU A 3 7.15 -27.79 -0.20
C GLU A 3 6.80 -27.80 -1.70
N LEU A 4 6.63 -26.62 -2.28
CA LEU A 4 6.42 -26.47 -3.71
C LEU A 4 7.63 -26.93 -4.51
N THR A 5 7.37 -27.68 -5.57
CA THR A 5 8.42 -28.03 -6.54
C THR A 5 8.97 -26.77 -7.24
N PRO A 6 10.20 -26.80 -7.77
CA PRO A 6 10.77 -25.66 -8.50
C PRO A 6 9.90 -25.12 -9.64
N LYS A 7 9.18 -26.02 -10.34
CA LYS A 7 8.26 -25.61 -11.41
C LYS A 7 6.99 -24.93 -10.87
N GLN A 8 6.45 -25.40 -9.74
CA GLN A 8 5.33 -24.72 -9.10
C GLN A 8 5.74 -23.35 -8.54
N LYS A 9 6.93 -23.22 -7.94
CA LYS A 9 7.48 -21.92 -7.53
C LYS A 9 7.61 -20.97 -8.72
N LYS A 10 8.18 -21.44 -9.85
CA LYS A 10 8.26 -20.66 -11.09
C LYS A 10 6.89 -20.25 -11.63
N PHE A 11 5.91 -21.15 -11.58
CA PHE A 11 4.53 -20.83 -11.96
C PHE A 11 3.96 -19.69 -11.10
N CYS A 12 4.11 -19.77 -9.77
CA CYS A 12 3.63 -18.74 -8.85
C CYS A 12 4.30 -17.38 -9.14
N GLN A 13 5.62 -17.36 -9.30
CA GLN A 13 6.39 -16.15 -9.64
C GLN A 13 5.93 -15.51 -10.94
N GLU A 14 5.62 -16.31 -11.97
CA GLU A 14 5.10 -15.79 -13.22
C GLU A 14 3.67 -15.30 -13.07
N TYR A 15 2.82 -16.03 -12.35
CA TYR A 15 1.43 -15.67 -12.12
C TYR A 15 1.30 -14.34 -11.37
N LEU A 16 2.12 -14.10 -10.35
CA LEU A 16 2.10 -12.86 -9.55
C LEU A 16 2.48 -11.60 -10.35
N LYS A 17 3.03 -11.71 -11.57
CA LYS A 17 3.38 -10.55 -12.40
C LYS A 17 2.16 -9.91 -13.07
N ASP A 18 1.17 -10.71 -13.48
CA ASP A 18 0.06 -10.25 -14.31
C ASP A 18 -1.25 -11.03 -14.13
N PHE A 19 -1.30 -11.94 -13.15
CA PHE A 19 -2.44 -12.79 -12.82
C PHE A 19 -2.96 -13.65 -14.00
N ASN A 20 -2.09 -13.94 -14.97
CA ASN A 20 -2.43 -14.77 -16.12
C ASN A 20 -1.98 -16.22 -15.93
N ALA A 21 -2.92 -17.08 -15.51
CA ALA A 21 -2.68 -18.49 -15.22
C ALA A 21 -2.14 -19.26 -16.44
N SER A 22 -2.69 -19.01 -17.63
CA SER A 22 -2.26 -19.68 -18.86
C SER A 22 -0.82 -19.31 -19.22
N ARG A 23 -0.49 -18.01 -19.20
CA ARG A 23 0.87 -17.54 -19.49
C ARG A 23 1.87 -18.06 -18.45
N ALA A 24 1.54 -17.98 -17.18
CA ALA A 24 2.37 -18.51 -16.09
C ALA A 24 2.65 -20.01 -16.25
N TYR A 25 1.62 -20.78 -16.63
CA TYR A 25 1.77 -22.21 -16.86
C TYR A 25 2.70 -22.51 -18.05
N LYS A 26 2.56 -21.78 -19.17
CA LYS A 26 3.47 -21.90 -20.33
C LYS A 26 4.92 -21.57 -19.99
N ALA A 27 5.15 -20.65 -19.07
CA ALA A 27 6.49 -20.26 -18.63
C ALA A 27 7.14 -21.30 -17.70
N ALA A 28 6.33 -22.05 -16.94
CA ALA A 28 6.80 -23.05 -15.99
C ALA A 28 6.84 -24.49 -16.54
N TYR A 29 5.97 -24.83 -17.50
CA TYR A 29 5.79 -26.19 -18.01
C TYR A 29 5.78 -26.22 -19.54
N LYS A 30 6.29 -27.33 -20.10
CA LYS A 30 6.12 -27.62 -21.53
C LYS A 30 4.65 -27.93 -21.79
N VAL A 31 4.05 -27.25 -22.77
CA VAL A 31 2.67 -27.47 -23.18
C VAL A 31 2.56 -27.79 -24.67
N LYS A 32 1.55 -28.58 -25.03
CA LYS A 32 1.26 -28.93 -26.43
C LYS A 32 0.22 -28.00 -27.07
N SER A 33 -0.60 -27.34 -26.26
CA SER A 33 -1.65 -26.44 -26.73
C SER A 33 -2.04 -25.39 -25.69
N ASP A 34 -2.69 -24.33 -26.15
CA ASP A 34 -3.19 -23.24 -25.30
C ASP A 34 -4.30 -23.68 -24.36
N ASN A 35 -5.15 -24.61 -24.81
CA ASN A 35 -6.22 -25.18 -23.99
C ASN A 35 -5.65 -25.97 -22.81
N GLN A 36 -4.56 -26.71 -23.03
CA GLN A 36 -3.85 -27.42 -21.96
C GLN A 36 -3.28 -26.45 -20.92
N ALA A 37 -2.67 -25.35 -21.38
CA ALA A 37 -2.11 -24.33 -20.48
C ALA A 37 -3.20 -23.66 -19.62
N ARG A 38 -4.34 -23.30 -20.23
CA ARG A 38 -5.49 -22.75 -19.51
C ARG A 38 -6.02 -23.72 -18.45
N ALA A 39 -6.37 -24.94 -18.85
CA ALA A 39 -6.97 -25.92 -17.95
C ALA A 39 -6.04 -26.28 -16.78
N ASN A 40 -4.76 -26.54 -17.06
CA ASN A 40 -3.81 -26.89 -16.01
C ASN A 40 -3.39 -25.68 -15.17
N GLY A 41 -3.28 -24.49 -15.75
CA GLY A 41 -3.02 -23.26 -15.02
C GLY A 41 -4.11 -22.98 -13.97
N SER A 42 -5.38 -23.03 -14.37
CA SER A 42 -6.51 -22.87 -13.44
C SER A 42 -6.53 -23.94 -12.36
N ARG A 43 -6.29 -25.21 -12.72
CA ARG A 43 -6.21 -26.30 -11.75
C ARG A 43 -5.05 -26.13 -10.76
N LEU A 44 -3.91 -25.62 -11.23
CA LEU A 44 -2.73 -25.46 -10.39
C LEU A 44 -2.92 -24.35 -9.36
N ILE A 45 -3.64 -23.28 -9.68
CA ILE A 45 -4.01 -22.23 -8.72
C ILE A 45 -4.88 -22.80 -7.61
N ALA A 46 -5.83 -23.68 -7.94
CA ALA A 46 -6.71 -24.33 -6.98
C ALA A 46 -6.02 -25.42 -6.12
N ASN A 47 -4.74 -25.72 -6.34
CA ASN A 47 -4.01 -26.65 -5.48
C ASN A 47 -3.71 -25.98 -4.13
N ASP A 48 -4.05 -26.62 -3.02
CA ASP A 48 -3.93 -26.05 -1.68
C ASP A 48 -2.54 -25.43 -1.40
N ASN A 49 -1.44 -26.15 -1.66
CA ASN A 49 -0.10 -25.62 -1.38
C ASN A 49 0.27 -24.44 -2.29
N VAL A 50 -0.25 -24.41 -3.53
CA VAL A 50 -0.04 -23.29 -4.47
C VAL A 50 -0.88 -22.10 -4.07
N SER A 51 -2.15 -22.31 -3.73
CA SER A 51 -3.06 -21.27 -3.27
C SER A 51 -2.53 -20.63 -1.99
N GLU A 52 -2.12 -21.43 -1.01
CA GLU A 52 -1.53 -20.95 0.26
C GLU A 52 -0.27 -20.12 0.01
N TYR A 53 0.65 -20.59 -0.83
CA TYR A 53 1.86 -19.83 -1.18
C TYR A 53 1.55 -18.51 -1.89
N LEU A 54 0.59 -18.51 -2.81
CA LEU A 54 0.15 -17.29 -3.49
C LEU A 54 -0.47 -16.30 -2.50
N SER A 55 -1.33 -16.77 -1.60
CA SER A 55 -1.95 -15.96 -0.56
C SER A 55 -0.91 -15.39 0.41
N GLU A 56 0.03 -16.20 0.89
CA GLU A 56 1.10 -15.76 1.78
C GLU A 56 1.99 -14.74 1.09
N THR A 57 2.40 -15.00 -0.16
CA THR A 57 3.24 -14.05 -0.92
C THR A 57 2.52 -12.73 -1.13
N MET A 58 1.23 -12.76 -1.50
CA MET A 58 0.41 -11.55 -1.66
C MET A 58 0.24 -10.80 -0.35
N HIS A 59 0.00 -11.51 0.75
CA HIS A 59 -0.12 -10.92 2.08
C HIS A 59 1.19 -10.28 2.51
N GLN A 60 2.31 -10.96 2.31
CA GLN A 60 3.63 -10.47 2.66
C GLN A 60 4.04 -9.27 1.79
N THR A 61 3.72 -9.27 0.49
CA THR A 61 3.85 -8.08 -0.36
C THR A 61 2.98 -6.93 0.18
N LYS A 62 1.72 -7.20 0.52
CA LYS A 62 0.82 -6.17 1.06
C LYS A 62 1.28 -5.61 2.41
N VAL A 63 1.82 -6.45 3.28
CA VAL A 63 2.40 -6.05 4.57
C VAL A 63 3.67 -5.24 4.35
N ASN A 64 4.54 -5.65 3.43
CA ASN A 64 5.73 -4.87 3.08
C ASN A 64 5.41 -3.56 2.35
N ASP A 65 4.25 -3.47 1.69
CA ASP A 65 3.77 -2.26 1.02
C ASP A 65 3.04 -1.30 2.00
N ILE A 66 2.60 -1.79 3.16
CA ILE A 66 1.97 -0.97 4.20
C ILE A 66 3.06 -0.46 5.14
N LEU A 67 3.25 0.86 5.18
CA LEU A 67 4.07 1.50 6.19
C LEU A 67 3.54 1.16 7.59
N ASP A 68 4.36 0.53 8.42
CA ASP A 68 4.06 0.38 9.85
C ASP A 68 4.08 1.75 10.54
N ILE A 69 3.39 1.88 11.68
CA ILE A 69 3.33 3.14 12.43
C ILE A 69 4.73 3.67 12.79
N ASN A 70 5.69 2.80 13.11
CA ASN A 70 7.05 3.24 13.42
C ASN A 70 7.76 3.78 12.18
N GLU A 71 7.50 3.20 11.01
CA GLU A 71 8.07 3.68 9.74
C GLU A 71 7.44 5.01 9.32
N VAL A 72 6.14 5.20 9.56
CA VAL A 72 5.48 6.50 9.37
C VAL A 72 6.13 7.55 10.28
N LEU A 73 6.32 7.24 11.57
CA LEU A 73 6.91 8.16 12.53
C LEU A 73 8.38 8.47 12.24
N ASP A 74 9.17 7.47 11.81
CA ASP A 74 10.57 7.67 11.41
C ASP A 74 10.66 8.56 10.17
N ASN A 75 9.85 8.29 9.14
CA ASN A 75 9.79 9.11 7.94
C ASN A 75 9.37 10.57 8.23
N LEU A 76 8.34 10.77 9.07
CA LEU A 76 7.94 12.10 9.50
C LEU A 76 9.04 12.78 10.32
N SER A 77 9.76 12.05 11.17
CA SER A 77 10.88 12.59 11.96
C SER A 77 12.05 12.99 11.08
N HIS A 78 12.35 12.20 10.04
CA HIS A 78 13.38 12.51 9.06
C HIS A 78 13.04 13.80 8.29
N ILE A 79 11.79 13.95 7.86
CA ILE A 79 11.29 15.16 7.20
C ILE A 79 11.33 16.35 8.16
N ALA A 80 10.78 16.21 9.37
CA ALA A 80 10.76 17.28 10.38
C ALA A 80 12.16 17.78 10.76
N ALA A 81 13.17 16.90 10.74
CA ALA A 81 14.56 17.26 10.99
C ALA A 81 15.27 17.89 9.78
N GLY A 82 14.58 18.11 8.66
CA GLY A 82 15.16 18.66 7.43
C GLY A 82 16.26 17.77 6.84
N LYS A 83 16.22 16.45 7.11
CA LYS A 83 17.27 15.56 6.64
C LYS A 83 17.12 15.32 5.14
N PRO A 84 18.21 15.38 4.37
CA PRO A 84 18.15 15.16 2.93
C PRO A 84 17.73 13.72 2.59
N SER A 85 17.07 13.56 1.44
CA SER A 85 16.70 12.26 0.87
C SER A 85 16.97 12.23 -0.63
N GLN A 86 17.06 11.04 -1.21
CA GLN A 86 17.25 10.89 -2.65
C GLN A 86 15.90 10.85 -3.36
N LYS A 87 15.71 11.70 -4.36
CA LYS A 87 14.56 11.68 -5.25
C LYS A 87 14.99 11.19 -6.62
N ILE A 88 14.35 10.12 -7.06
CA ILE A 88 14.55 9.55 -8.40
C ILE A 88 13.47 10.12 -9.31
N PHE A 89 13.88 10.92 -10.30
CA PHE A 89 12.95 11.36 -11.33
C PHE A 89 12.83 10.27 -12.39
N LYS A 90 11.60 9.91 -12.73
CA LYS A 90 11.30 8.97 -13.81
C LYS A 90 10.44 9.66 -14.85
N ARG A 91 10.82 9.54 -16.11
CA ARG A 91 10.03 9.99 -17.23
C ARG A 91 9.59 8.79 -18.04
N VAL A 92 8.32 8.76 -18.40
CA VAL A 92 7.78 7.71 -19.26
C VAL A 92 7.80 8.23 -20.69
N SER A 93 8.64 7.62 -21.53
CA SER A 93 8.70 7.89 -22.95
C SER A 93 7.70 7.00 -23.68
N TYR A 94 6.85 7.63 -24.50
CA TYR A 94 5.87 6.96 -25.36
C TYR A 94 6.35 6.81 -26.81
N LYS A 95 7.64 7.07 -27.09
CA LYS A 95 8.22 6.85 -28.42
C LYS A 95 8.39 5.35 -28.66
N GLY A 96 7.33 4.67 -29.13
CA GLY A 96 7.34 3.26 -29.52
C GLY A 96 6.03 2.51 -29.21
N LYS A 97 5.93 1.23 -29.58
CA LYS A 97 4.73 0.38 -29.34
C LYS A 97 4.50 0.03 -27.85
N LYS A 98 5.46 0.33 -26.95
CA LYS A 98 5.36 0.09 -25.51
C LYS A 98 5.97 1.27 -24.73
N PRO A 99 5.39 1.69 -23.59
CA PRO A 99 5.96 2.73 -22.75
C PRO A 99 7.32 2.28 -22.20
N LYS A 100 8.30 3.18 -22.23
CA LYS A 100 9.64 2.97 -21.67
C LYS A 100 9.85 3.92 -20.51
N VAL A 101 10.24 3.38 -19.35
CA VAL A 101 10.64 4.19 -18.20
C VAL A 101 12.10 4.57 -18.37
N GLU A 102 12.38 5.87 -18.38
CA GLU A 102 13.72 6.45 -18.35
C GLU A 102 13.92 7.07 -16.96
N TYR A 103 15.08 6.80 -16.36
CA TYR A 103 15.45 7.33 -15.05
C TYR A 103 16.29 8.59 -15.26
N ASP A 104 15.68 9.75 -15.02
CA ASP A 104 16.27 11.06 -15.20
C ASP A 104 17.03 11.46 -13.94
N SER A 105 18.19 10.84 -13.70
CA SER A 105 19.14 11.15 -12.61
C SER A 105 18.61 11.00 -11.15
N VAL A 106 19.55 10.87 -10.22
CA VAL A 106 19.28 10.87 -8.78
C VAL A 106 19.70 12.23 -8.23
N THR A 107 18.77 12.94 -7.61
CA THR A 107 19.06 14.23 -6.96
C THR A 107 18.80 14.11 -5.47
N THR A 108 19.70 14.68 -4.67
CA THR A 108 19.48 14.89 -3.24
C THR A 108 18.54 16.07 -3.07
N VAL A 109 17.41 15.86 -2.40
CA VAL A 109 16.45 16.88 -2.04
C VAL A 109 16.42 17.04 -0.53
N THR A 110 16.33 18.28 -0.07
CA THR A 110 16.14 18.60 1.34
C THR A 110 14.69 19.06 1.52
N PRO A 111 13.96 18.60 2.56
CA PRO A 111 12.62 19.08 2.83
C PRO A 111 12.57 20.60 3.02
N GLU A 112 11.61 21.27 2.38
CA GLU A 112 11.40 22.70 2.56
C GLU A 112 10.76 23.00 3.93
N ASP A 113 10.87 24.23 4.43
CA ASP A 113 10.34 24.61 5.74
C ASP A 113 8.85 24.27 5.89
N GLN A 114 8.05 24.36 4.81
CA GLN A 114 6.65 23.98 4.81
C GLN A 114 6.44 22.47 5.03
N ASP A 115 7.27 21.63 4.42
CA ASP A 115 7.24 20.18 4.60
C ASP A 115 7.64 19.80 6.03
N GLN A 116 8.68 20.47 6.56
CA GLN A 116 9.16 20.27 7.93
C GLN A 116 8.07 20.65 8.95
N LEU A 117 7.45 21.82 8.79
CA LEU A 117 6.34 22.27 9.63
C LEU A 117 5.16 21.31 9.58
N LYS A 118 4.81 20.78 8.40
CA LYS A 118 3.72 19.82 8.28
C LYS A 118 4.03 18.50 8.98
N ALA A 119 5.27 18.02 8.87
CA ALA A 119 5.69 16.81 9.57
C ALA A 119 5.66 17.00 11.10
N LEU A 120 6.11 18.15 11.61
CA LEU A 120 6.02 18.50 13.03
C LEU A 120 4.57 18.57 13.52
N GLU A 121 3.66 19.14 12.72
CA GLU A 121 2.22 19.18 13.04
C GLU A 121 1.64 17.76 13.14
N LEU A 122 1.96 16.88 12.19
CA LEU A 122 1.46 15.50 12.19
C LEU A 122 2.01 14.69 13.37
N LEU A 123 3.30 14.82 13.68
CA LEU A 123 3.91 14.22 14.86
C LEU A 123 3.26 14.74 16.15
N GLY A 124 3.05 16.06 16.25
CA GLY A 124 2.39 16.65 17.40
C GLY A 124 0.96 16.19 17.59
N LYS A 125 0.20 16.00 16.50
CA LYS A 125 -1.15 15.38 16.53
C LYS A 125 -1.09 13.94 17.03
N TYR A 126 -0.12 13.15 16.57
CA TYR A 126 0.07 11.76 17.02
C TYR A 126 0.39 11.69 18.52
N TYR A 127 1.32 12.52 19.00
CA TYR A 127 1.69 12.62 20.41
C TYR A 127 0.70 13.41 21.27
N LYS A 128 -0.37 13.93 20.67
CA LYS A 128 -1.41 14.75 21.33
C LYS A 128 -0.83 15.96 22.08
N ILE A 129 0.21 16.59 21.54
CA ILE A 129 0.82 17.79 22.15
C ILE A 129 -0.06 19.03 21.95
N PHE A 130 -0.92 19.01 20.94
CA PHE A 130 -1.87 20.09 20.65
C PHE A 130 -3.20 19.83 21.36
N THR A 131 -3.77 20.88 21.94
CA THR A 131 -5.12 20.84 22.50
C THR A 131 -5.98 21.86 21.77
N ASP A 132 -7.08 21.41 21.19
CA ASP A 132 -8.06 22.30 20.57
C ASP A 132 -8.99 22.84 21.65
N LYS A 133 -9.00 24.17 21.84
CA LYS A 133 -9.97 24.82 22.72
C LYS A 133 -11.27 25.01 21.95
N VAL A 134 -12.31 24.28 22.31
CA VAL A 134 -13.65 24.48 21.78
C VAL A 134 -14.39 25.47 22.68
N GLU A 135 -14.76 26.63 22.13
CA GLU A 135 -15.66 27.57 22.79
C GLU A 135 -17.10 27.26 22.34
N THR A 136 -17.95 26.81 23.27
CA THR A 136 -19.37 26.56 23.00
C THR A 136 -20.20 27.63 23.69
N GLN A 137 -20.94 28.41 22.90
CA GLN A 137 -21.93 29.36 23.42
C GLN A 137 -23.26 28.62 23.54
N THR A 138 -23.62 28.20 24.75
CA THR A 138 -24.93 27.59 25.03
C THR A 138 -25.90 28.65 25.50
N ASP A 139 -26.82 29.06 24.61
CA ASP A 139 -28.02 29.78 24.99
C ASP A 139 -29.06 28.75 25.49
N ILE A 140 -29.11 28.54 26.80
CA ILE A 140 -30.15 27.72 27.43
C ILE A 140 -31.40 28.59 27.58
N THR A 141 -32.33 28.50 26.62
CA THR A 141 -33.69 29.02 26.82
C THR A 141 -34.49 28.01 27.64
N VAL A 142 -34.65 28.27 28.93
CA VAL A 142 -35.56 27.50 29.79
C VAL A 142 -36.99 27.94 29.49
N ASN A 143 -37.72 27.17 28.68
CA ASN A 143 -39.17 27.32 28.59
C ASN A 143 -39.79 26.62 29.80
N ILE A 144 -40.15 27.40 30.82
CA ILE A 144 -40.98 26.92 31.93
C ILE A 144 -42.41 26.93 31.42
N ASP A 145 -42.99 25.74 31.21
CA ASP A 145 -44.42 25.59 30.96
C ASP A 145 -45.17 25.79 32.29
N PRO A 146 -46.01 26.83 32.45
CA PRO A 146 -46.74 27.08 33.68
C PRO A 146 -47.96 26.16 33.73
N GLY A 147 -47.74 24.86 33.86
CA GLY A 147 -48.82 23.88 33.87
C GLY A 147 -48.44 22.66 34.68
N ASP A 148 -48.28 22.85 35.99
CA ASP A 148 -48.52 21.84 37.04
C ASP A 148 -48.25 22.50 38.41
N TYR A 149 -49.08 23.48 38.77
CA TYR A 149 -49.25 23.89 40.17
C TYR A 149 -50.49 23.15 40.71
N ASP A 150 -50.29 21.94 41.21
CA ASP A 150 -51.28 21.24 42.03
C ASP A 150 -51.27 21.85 43.43
N GLY A 151 -52.24 22.73 43.68
CA GLY A 151 -52.60 23.24 45.01
C GLY A 151 -53.71 22.41 45.65
#